data_AF-A0A842QZU7-F1
#
_entry.id   AF-A0A842QZU7-F1
#
_cell.length_a   1.000
_cell.length_b   1.000
_cell.length_c   1.000
_cell.angle_alpha   90.00
_cell.angle_beta   90.00
_cell.angle_gamma   90.00
#
_symmetry.space_group_name_H-M   'P 1'
#
loop_
_entity.id
_entity.type
_entity.pdbx_description
1 polymer ?
#
loop_
_entity_poly.entity_id
_entity_poly.type
_entity_poly.pdbx_seq_one_letter_code
_entity_poly.pdbx_strand_id
1 'polypeptide(L)'
;MVSYDPAVGWYFTPQEAAGMGLYFTVIGYFFLMFGYFLFIRFFRTKRRYWFYFSLFFIMLAASRVAYIVYDYFLPGSSGDIAHLTMWKIANVTAWIAVSALSGILAILLFTGETKQQKWLKNIFPLVPLGIAVHIIFLPSEWITDANPVVMGLPVAKFYMNVIILPLYIILLPFMFFYLAKKSLGALQRSFFLNGLGLFIYYVARAIQPVLPMLVDNPTESYTVAMVPPLLILLSILLISFANQYEHLK
;
A
#
# COMPACT_ATOMS: atom_id res chain seq x y z
N MET A 1 2.33 7.96 17.98
CA MET A 1 2.90 7.40 19.22
C MET A 1 1.79 7.32 20.26
N VAL A 2 1.99 6.59 21.35
CA VAL A 2 1.21 6.85 22.56
C VAL A 2 2.11 7.73 23.42
N SER A 3 1.62 8.89 23.82
CA SER A 3 2.36 9.78 24.70
C SER A 3 2.22 9.28 26.13
N TYR A 4 3.30 9.36 26.91
CA TYR A 4 3.28 9.03 28.33
C TYR A 4 3.40 10.30 29.14
N ASP A 5 2.38 10.59 29.94
CA ASP A 5 2.42 11.63 30.98
C ASP A 5 2.42 10.91 32.34
N PRO A 6 3.40 11.16 33.23
CA PRO A 6 3.42 10.57 34.57
C PRO A 6 2.11 10.78 35.37
N ALA A 7 1.34 11.84 35.09
CA ALA A 7 0.09 12.16 35.77
C ALA A 7 -1.15 11.49 35.16
N VAL A 8 -1.13 11.16 33.87
CA VAL A 8 -2.31 10.68 33.12
C VAL A 8 -2.10 9.25 32.57
N GLY A 9 -0.87 8.74 32.61
CA GLY A 9 -0.47 7.49 32.01
C GLY A 9 -0.32 7.60 30.49
N TRP A 10 -0.66 6.52 29.79
CA TRP A 10 -0.60 6.42 28.33
C TRP A 10 -1.84 7.06 27.69
N TYR A 11 -1.63 8.06 26.84
CA TYR A 11 -2.72 8.77 26.14
C TYR A 11 -2.38 9.07 24.68
N PHE A 12 -3.42 9.26 23.87
CA PHE A 12 -3.28 9.74 22.49
C PHE A 12 -3.44 11.26 22.46
N THR A 13 -2.55 11.94 21.75
CA THR A 13 -2.78 13.35 21.42
C THR A 13 -3.97 13.48 20.46
N PRO A 14 -4.67 14.63 20.43
CA PRO A 14 -5.76 14.88 19.48
C PRO A 14 -5.35 14.61 18.01
N GLN A 15 -4.10 14.93 17.65
CA GLN A 15 -3.51 14.70 16.34
C GLN A 15 -3.37 13.21 16.04
N GLU A 16 -2.84 12.44 16.99
CA GLU A 16 -2.67 11.00 16.85
C GLU A 16 -4.01 10.28 16.75
N ALA A 17 -4.96 10.68 17.60
CA ALA A 17 -6.33 10.16 17.56
C ALA A 17 -7.02 10.46 16.22
N ALA A 18 -6.87 11.67 15.70
CA ALA A 18 -7.41 12.05 14.39
C ALA A 18 -6.77 11.26 13.24
N GLY A 19 -5.44 11.16 13.22
CA GLY A 19 -4.71 10.36 12.23
C GLY A 19 -5.12 8.89 12.25
N MET A 20 -5.21 8.30 13.45
CA MET A 20 -5.67 6.92 13.64
C MET A 20 -7.12 6.73 13.14
N GLY A 21 -8.03 7.65 13.48
CA GLY A 21 -9.43 7.61 13.01
C GLY A 21 -9.54 7.67 11.48
N LEU A 22 -8.72 8.49 10.82
CA LEU A 22 -8.66 8.52 9.36
C LEU A 22 -8.11 7.21 8.77
N TYR A 23 -7.09 6.60 9.39
CA TYR A 23 -6.61 5.28 8.94
C TYR A 23 -7.63 4.15 9.15
N PHE A 24 -8.42 4.18 10.22
CA PHE A 24 -9.55 3.25 10.36
C PHE A 24 -10.60 3.45 9.28
N THR A 25 -10.87 4.70 8.90
CA THR A 25 -11.74 5.03 7.77
C THR A 25 -11.18 4.44 6.48
N VAL A 26 -9.88 4.60 6.21
CA VAL A 26 -9.17 3.99 5.07
C VAL A 26 -9.35 2.47 5.04
N ILE A 27 -9.15 1.80 6.19
CA ILE A 27 -9.34 0.34 6.31
C ILE A 27 -10.79 -0.05 5.99
N GLY A 28 -11.77 0.68 6.52
CA GLY A 28 -13.18 0.48 6.21
C GLY A 28 -13.46 0.56 4.71
N TYR A 29 -12.92 1.56 4.02
CA TYR A 29 -13.04 1.69 2.57
C TYR A 29 -12.34 0.55 1.81
N PHE A 30 -11.15 0.13 2.21
CA PHE A 30 -10.52 -1.06 1.61
C PHE A 30 -11.37 -2.31 1.76
N PHE A 31 -11.99 -2.52 2.93
CA PHE A 31 -12.86 -3.65 3.16
C PHE A 31 -14.14 -3.59 2.32
N LEU A 32 -14.73 -2.40 2.15
CA LEU A 32 -15.86 -2.18 1.24
C LEU A 32 -15.49 -2.51 -0.21
N MET A 33 -14.34 -2.04 -0.70
CA MET A 33 -13.87 -2.36 -2.05
C MET A 33 -13.58 -3.85 -2.21
N PHE A 34 -12.97 -4.50 -1.22
CA PHE A 34 -12.79 -5.95 -1.18
C PHE A 34 -14.13 -6.68 -1.34
N GLY A 35 -15.13 -6.34 -0.51
CA GLY A 35 -16.45 -6.94 -0.56
C GLY A 35 -17.14 -6.72 -1.92
N TYR A 36 -17.05 -5.51 -2.46
CA TYR A 36 -17.57 -5.19 -3.79
C TYR A 36 -16.94 -6.07 -4.88
N PHE A 37 -15.61 -6.14 -4.96
CA PHE A 37 -14.94 -6.93 -6.00
C PHE A 37 -15.13 -8.43 -5.82
N LEU A 38 -15.14 -8.93 -4.59
CA LEU A 38 -15.31 -10.36 -4.34
C LEU A 38 -16.75 -10.81 -4.57
N PHE A 39 -17.70 -10.24 -3.85
CA PHE A 39 -19.08 -10.74 -3.82
C PHE A 39 -19.89 -10.27 -5.03
N ILE A 40 -19.76 -9.02 -5.44
CA ILE A 40 -20.57 -8.47 -6.54
C ILE A 40 -19.94 -8.80 -7.89
N ARG A 41 -18.64 -8.57 -8.06
CA ARG A 41 -17.99 -8.74 -9.38
C ARG A 41 -17.47 -10.15 -9.63
N PHE A 42 -16.63 -10.67 -8.73
CA PHE A 42 -15.94 -11.95 -8.95
C PHE A 42 -16.92 -13.12 -8.91
N PHE A 43 -17.78 -13.22 -7.89
CA PHE A 43 -18.71 -14.36 -7.85
C PHE A 43 -19.72 -14.40 -8.99
N ARG A 44 -20.09 -13.24 -9.56
CA ARG A 44 -20.97 -13.18 -10.74
C ARG A 44 -20.25 -13.51 -12.06
N THR A 45 -19.06 -12.99 -12.28
CA THR A 45 -18.36 -13.10 -13.59
C THR A 45 -17.30 -14.19 -13.64
N LYS A 46 -16.83 -14.67 -12.48
CA LYS A 46 -15.72 -15.63 -12.30
C LYS A 46 -14.41 -15.24 -13.00
N ARG A 47 -14.25 -13.97 -13.40
CA ARG A 47 -13.02 -13.48 -14.04
C ARG A 47 -11.91 -13.31 -13.00
N ARG A 48 -10.75 -13.93 -13.25
CA ARG A 48 -9.57 -13.87 -12.36
C ARG A 48 -9.13 -12.44 -12.02
N TYR A 49 -9.28 -11.53 -12.97
CA TYR A 49 -9.00 -10.10 -12.80
C TYR A 49 -9.69 -9.49 -11.56
N TRP A 50 -10.97 -9.79 -11.33
CA TRP A 50 -11.71 -9.26 -10.16
C TRP A 50 -11.26 -9.88 -8.84
N PHE A 51 -10.82 -11.14 -8.87
CA PHE A 51 -10.24 -11.79 -7.71
C PHE A 51 -8.90 -11.16 -7.30
N TYR A 52 -8.07 -10.77 -8.26
CA TYR A 52 -6.85 -10.02 -7.94
C TYR A 52 -7.17 -8.65 -7.34
N PHE A 53 -8.23 -7.96 -7.80
CA PHE A 53 -8.68 -6.72 -7.18
C PHE A 53 -9.16 -6.91 -5.74
N SER A 54 -9.95 -7.94 -5.46
CA SER A 54 -10.36 -8.22 -4.08
C SER A 54 -9.14 -8.55 -3.21
N LEU A 55 -8.22 -9.40 -3.68
CA LEU A 55 -7.00 -9.74 -2.97
C LEU A 55 -6.12 -8.50 -2.69
N PHE A 56 -6.00 -7.60 -3.66
CA PHE A 56 -5.30 -6.33 -3.50
C PHE A 56 -5.84 -5.53 -2.32
N PHE A 57 -7.16 -5.31 -2.26
CA PHE A 57 -7.77 -4.48 -1.22
C PHE A 57 -7.72 -5.11 0.17
N ILE A 58 -7.95 -6.42 0.30
CA ILE A 58 -7.88 -7.08 1.62
C ILE A 58 -6.44 -7.10 2.16
N MET A 59 -5.45 -7.27 1.28
CA MET A 59 -4.04 -7.25 1.68
C MET A 59 -3.57 -5.82 2.03
N LEU A 60 -4.09 -4.79 1.37
CA LEU A 60 -3.88 -3.41 1.80
C LEU A 60 -4.52 -3.11 3.16
N ALA A 61 -5.74 -3.62 3.42
CA ALA A 61 -6.39 -3.48 4.72
C ALA A 61 -5.58 -4.15 5.83
N ALA A 62 -5.14 -5.41 5.61
CA ALA A 62 -4.31 -6.15 6.56
C ALA A 62 -2.98 -5.42 6.83
N SER A 63 -2.34 -4.91 5.78
CA SER A 63 -1.13 -4.09 5.91
C SER A 63 -1.36 -2.85 6.77
N ARG A 64 -2.47 -2.14 6.56
CA ARG A 64 -2.79 -0.94 7.35
C ARG A 64 -3.10 -1.26 8.80
N VAL A 65 -3.83 -2.32 9.10
CA VAL A 65 -4.05 -2.75 10.48
C VAL A 65 -2.71 -3.01 11.16
N ALA A 66 -1.81 -3.75 10.51
CA ALA A 66 -0.49 -4.03 11.06
C ALA A 66 0.36 -2.77 11.25
N TYR A 67 0.33 -1.82 10.31
CA TYR A 67 1.00 -0.52 10.48
C TYR A 67 0.39 0.32 11.61
N ILE A 68 -0.93 0.33 11.80
CA ILE A 68 -1.54 1.03 12.94
C ILE A 68 -1.03 0.44 14.26
N VAL A 69 -1.02 -0.89 14.38
CA VAL A 69 -0.48 -1.56 15.57
C VAL A 69 0.99 -1.20 15.77
N TYR A 70 1.80 -1.26 14.71
CA TYR A 70 3.22 -0.93 14.73
C TYR A 70 3.50 0.54 15.10
N ASP A 71 2.78 1.50 14.50
CA ASP A 71 3.04 2.94 14.65
C ASP A 71 2.41 3.53 15.92
N TYR A 72 1.25 3.02 16.35
CA TYR A 72 0.48 3.60 17.45
C TYR A 72 0.48 2.74 18.71
N PHE A 73 0.44 1.41 18.62
CA PHE A 73 0.26 0.56 19.80
C PHE A 73 1.55 -0.09 20.31
N LEU A 74 2.61 -0.11 19.50
CA LEU A 74 3.93 -0.62 19.87
C LEU A 74 5.03 0.47 19.77
N PRO A 75 4.86 1.67 20.38
CA PRO A 75 5.88 2.70 20.33
C PRO A 75 7.08 2.31 21.22
N GLY A 76 8.25 2.13 20.61
CA GLY A 76 9.52 2.35 21.32
C GLY A 76 10.11 1.19 22.13
N SER A 77 10.34 0.03 21.53
CA SER A 77 11.59 -0.65 21.83
C SER A 77 12.20 -1.29 20.58
N SER A 78 13.36 -0.76 20.19
CA SER A 78 14.24 -1.41 19.23
C SER A 78 14.62 -2.78 19.77
N GLY A 79 14.12 -3.85 19.15
CA GLY A 79 14.43 -5.23 19.52
C GLY A 79 13.28 -6.06 20.09
N ASP A 80 12.10 -5.47 20.34
CA ASP A 80 10.94 -6.28 20.70
C ASP A 80 10.45 -7.09 19.50
N ILE A 81 10.32 -8.40 19.72
CA ILE A 81 9.85 -9.38 18.76
C ILE A 81 8.48 -8.97 18.23
N ALA A 82 7.60 -8.41 19.06
CA ALA A 82 6.28 -7.94 18.65
C ALA A 82 6.38 -6.79 17.63
N HIS A 83 7.22 -5.79 17.92
CA HIS A 83 7.44 -4.63 17.03
C HIS A 83 8.01 -5.07 15.67
N LEU A 84 9.03 -5.94 15.68
CA LEU A 84 9.62 -6.50 14.46
C LEU A 84 8.60 -7.32 13.66
N THR A 85 7.82 -8.16 14.34
CA THR A 85 6.82 -9.04 13.71
C THR A 85 5.74 -8.20 13.03
N MET A 86 5.23 -7.16 13.68
CA MET A 86 4.22 -6.28 13.08
C MET A 86 4.77 -5.53 11.87
N TRP A 87 6.01 -5.06 11.91
CA TRP A 87 6.66 -4.46 10.74
C TRP A 87 6.75 -5.43 9.57
N LYS A 88 7.18 -6.68 9.82
CA LYS A 88 7.26 -7.73 8.79
C LYS A 88 5.88 -8.04 8.21
N ILE A 89 4.87 -8.28 9.05
CA ILE A 89 3.50 -8.55 8.60
C ILE A 89 2.98 -7.39 7.74
N ALA A 90 3.16 -6.15 8.20
CA ALA A 90 2.70 -4.96 7.48
C ALA A 90 3.31 -4.85 6.08
N ASN A 91 4.62 -5.11 5.97
CA ASN A 91 5.31 -5.05 4.68
C ASN A 91 4.99 -6.27 3.79
N VAL A 92 4.99 -7.49 4.33
CA VAL A 92 4.66 -8.71 3.57
C VAL A 92 3.28 -8.59 2.94
N THR A 93 2.27 -8.21 3.73
CA THR A 93 0.90 -8.02 3.23
C THR A 93 0.83 -6.89 2.20
N ALA A 94 1.56 -5.78 2.38
CA ALA A 94 1.65 -4.73 1.36
C ALA A 94 2.23 -5.25 0.04
N TRP A 95 3.30 -6.06 0.09
CA TRP A 95 3.94 -6.61 -1.11
C TRP A 95 3.11 -7.69 -1.79
N ILE A 96 2.30 -8.46 -1.04
CA ILE A 96 1.29 -9.34 -1.62
C ILE A 96 0.21 -8.51 -2.34
N ALA A 97 -0.20 -7.36 -1.78
CA ALA A 97 -1.10 -6.45 -2.49
C ALA A 97 -0.47 -5.95 -3.81
N VAL A 98 0.78 -5.49 -3.77
CA VAL A 98 1.53 -5.10 -4.98
C VAL A 98 1.59 -6.25 -5.99
N SER A 99 1.80 -7.48 -5.55
CA SER A 99 1.74 -8.68 -6.40
C SER A 99 0.37 -8.88 -7.03
N ALA A 100 -0.72 -8.69 -6.28
CA ALA A 100 -2.07 -8.78 -6.83
C ALA A 100 -2.33 -7.69 -7.89
N LEU A 101 -1.85 -6.47 -7.66
CA LEU A 101 -1.91 -5.37 -8.62
C LEU A 101 -1.08 -5.62 -9.88
N SER A 102 0.13 -6.19 -9.72
CA SER A 102 0.92 -6.68 -10.85
C SER A 102 0.20 -7.80 -11.61
N GLY A 103 -0.54 -8.67 -10.91
CA GLY A 103 -1.43 -9.68 -11.48
C GLY A 103 -2.51 -9.08 -12.38
N ILE A 104 -3.15 -8.01 -11.92
CA ILE A 104 -4.12 -7.23 -12.69
C ILE A 104 -3.46 -6.71 -13.98
N LEU A 105 -2.33 -6.01 -13.86
CA LEU A 105 -1.62 -5.43 -15.01
C LEU A 105 -1.13 -6.50 -15.98
N ALA A 106 -0.63 -7.62 -15.49
CA ALA A 106 -0.18 -8.74 -16.31
C ALA A 106 -1.32 -9.32 -17.17
N ILE A 107 -2.52 -9.44 -16.60
CA ILE A 107 -3.71 -9.89 -17.34
C ILE A 107 -4.09 -8.88 -18.43
N LEU A 108 -4.02 -7.58 -18.13
CA LEU A 108 -4.43 -6.51 -19.04
C LEU A 108 -3.40 -6.24 -20.16
N LEU A 109 -2.10 -6.34 -19.88
CA LEU A 109 -1.03 -6.04 -20.82
C LEU A 109 -0.66 -7.23 -21.71
N PHE A 110 -0.64 -8.44 -21.15
CA PHE A 110 -0.23 -9.64 -21.86
C PHE A 110 -1.44 -10.47 -22.27
N THR A 111 -2.19 -9.93 -23.25
CA THR A 111 -3.40 -10.57 -23.79
C THR A 111 -3.14 -11.60 -24.88
N GLY A 112 -1.97 -11.55 -25.52
CA GLY A 112 -1.65 -12.46 -26.62
C GLY A 112 -1.26 -13.89 -26.16
N GLU A 113 -1.31 -14.83 -27.10
CA GLU A 113 -1.17 -16.26 -26.81
C GLU A 113 0.25 -16.82 -26.99
N THR A 114 1.20 -15.96 -27.37
CA THR A 114 2.59 -16.37 -27.56
C THR A 114 3.18 -16.96 -26.27
N LYS A 115 4.09 -17.93 -26.41
CA LYS A 115 4.73 -18.59 -25.25
C LYS A 115 5.43 -17.56 -24.34
N GLN A 116 6.06 -16.54 -24.92
CA GLN A 116 6.71 -15.44 -24.19
C GLN A 116 5.72 -14.61 -23.38
N GLN A 117 4.58 -14.22 -23.96
CA GLN A 117 3.55 -13.44 -23.23
C GLN A 117 2.92 -14.23 -22.09
N LYS A 118 2.66 -15.54 -22.29
CA LYS A 118 2.17 -16.43 -21.22
C LYS A 118 3.17 -16.52 -20.06
N TRP A 119 4.46 -16.58 -20.38
CA TRP A 119 5.54 -16.61 -19.38
C TRP A 119 5.63 -15.29 -18.61
N LEU A 120 5.66 -14.14 -19.31
CA LEU A 120 5.69 -12.80 -18.70
C LEU A 120 4.48 -12.56 -17.79
N LYS A 121 3.29 -12.99 -18.24
CA LYS A 121 2.05 -12.88 -17.45
C LYS A 121 2.12 -13.57 -16.10
N ASN A 122 2.82 -14.70 -16.02
CA ASN A 122 2.97 -15.46 -14.78
C ASN A 122 4.13 -14.94 -13.92
N ILE A 123 5.21 -14.45 -14.51
CA ILE A 123 6.38 -13.98 -13.76
C ILE A 123 6.19 -12.57 -13.21
N PHE A 124 5.53 -11.69 -13.95
CA PHE A 124 5.38 -10.30 -13.55
C PHE A 124 4.78 -10.13 -12.14
N PRO A 125 3.76 -10.90 -11.72
CA PRO A 125 3.26 -10.89 -10.34
C PRO A 125 4.18 -11.59 -9.33
N LEU A 126 4.99 -12.57 -9.78
CA LEU A 126 5.90 -13.31 -8.89
C LEU A 126 7.07 -12.46 -8.39
N VAL A 127 7.48 -11.42 -9.10
CA VAL A 127 8.58 -10.53 -8.66
C VAL A 127 8.24 -9.86 -7.32
N PRO A 128 7.16 -9.08 -7.17
CA PRO A 128 6.79 -8.50 -5.86
C PRO A 128 6.43 -9.56 -4.82
N LEU A 129 5.93 -10.73 -5.22
CA LEU A 129 5.72 -11.84 -4.29
C LEU A 129 7.05 -12.38 -3.72
N GLY A 130 8.09 -12.48 -4.56
CA GLY A 130 9.44 -12.84 -4.13
C GLY A 130 10.01 -11.84 -3.13
N ILE A 131 9.73 -10.54 -3.31
CA ILE A 131 10.08 -9.51 -2.34
C ILE A 131 9.33 -9.74 -1.02
N ALA A 132 8.03 -10.05 -1.06
CA ALA A 132 7.24 -10.37 0.13
C ALA A 132 7.85 -11.56 0.91
N VAL A 133 8.23 -12.63 0.21
CA VAL A 133 8.88 -13.80 0.82
C VAL A 133 10.23 -13.41 1.42
N HIS A 134 11.03 -12.61 0.72
CA HIS A 134 12.34 -12.18 1.19
C HIS A 134 12.25 -11.38 2.51
N ILE A 135 11.22 -10.56 2.69
CA ILE A 135 11.01 -9.76 3.92
C ILE A 135 10.85 -10.64 5.17
N ILE A 136 10.25 -11.82 5.04
CA ILE A 136 10.08 -12.76 6.16
C ILE A 136 11.46 -13.19 6.70
N PHE A 137 12.39 -13.46 5.78
CA PHE A 137 13.74 -13.93 6.08
C PHE A 137 14.75 -12.82 6.37
N LEU A 138 14.33 -11.55 6.34
CA LEU A 138 15.24 -10.45 6.68
C LEU A 138 15.72 -10.59 8.14
N PRO A 139 17.04 -10.49 8.39
CA PRO A 139 17.59 -10.48 9.74
C PRO A 139 17.01 -9.33 10.56
N SER A 140 16.80 -9.55 11.85
CA SER A 140 16.28 -8.52 12.77
C SER A 140 17.16 -7.28 12.81
N GLU A 141 18.48 -7.48 12.75
CA GLU A 141 19.49 -6.42 12.84
C GLU A 141 19.32 -5.41 11.70
N TRP A 142 18.86 -5.83 10.52
CA TRP A 142 18.68 -4.92 9.37
C TRP A 142 17.43 -4.06 9.49
N ILE A 143 16.53 -4.38 10.43
CA ILE A 143 15.23 -3.73 10.62
C ILE A 143 15.23 -2.84 11.87
N THR A 144 15.80 -3.34 12.97
CA THR A 144 15.80 -2.68 14.28
C THR A 144 17.10 -1.92 14.56
N ASP A 145 18.24 -2.44 14.14
CA ASP A 145 19.53 -1.96 14.62
C ASP A 145 20.12 -0.90 13.70
N ALA A 146 20.83 0.04 14.31
CA ALA A 146 21.53 1.10 13.63
C ALA A 146 22.82 0.63 12.90
N ASN A 147 23.04 -0.68 12.76
CA ASN A 147 24.19 -1.21 12.05
C ASN A 147 23.86 -2.50 11.27
N PRO A 148 24.01 -2.50 9.93
CA PRO A 148 24.43 -1.38 9.09
C PRO A 148 23.32 -0.32 8.89
N VAL A 149 23.68 0.96 8.98
CA VAL A 149 22.82 2.11 8.63
C VAL A 149 23.27 2.73 7.32
N VAL A 150 22.30 3.09 6.48
CA VAL A 150 22.52 3.85 5.25
C VAL A 150 21.66 5.11 5.34
N MET A 151 22.30 6.27 5.29
CA MET A 151 21.65 7.58 5.38
C MET A 151 20.74 7.75 6.62
N GLY A 152 21.17 7.24 7.78
CA GLY A 152 20.41 7.36 9.03
C GLY A 152 19.23 6.37 9.16
N LEU A 153 19.03 5.47 8.20
CA LEU A 153 18.00 4.42 8.25
C LEU A 153 18.64 3.02 8.34
N PRO A 154 18.03 2.08 9.08
CA PRO A 154 18.40 0.67 9.02
C PRO A 154 18.37 0.16 7.57
N VAL A 155 19.35 -0.65 7.20
CA VAL A 155 19.57 -1.10 5.81
C VAL A 155 18.30 -1.64 5.15
N ALA A 156 17.50 -2.49 5.82
CA ALA A 156 16.27 -3.00 5.23
C ALA A 156 15.25 -1.89 4.98
N LYS A 157 15.07 -0.96 5.94
CA LYS A 157 14.16 0.18 5.78
C LYS A 157 14.60 1.08 4.63
N PHE A 158 15.91 1.29 4.46
CA PHE A 158 16.45 2.05 3.34
C PHE A 158 16.14 1.39 1.99
N TYR A 159 16.57 0.13 1.78
CA TYR A 159 16.31 -0.55 0.50
C TYR A 159 14.82 -0.66 0.18
N MET A 160 14.00 -1.02 1.17
CA MET A 160 12.57 -1.21 0.96
C MET A 160 11.84 0.11 0.67
N ASN A 161 12.12 1.18 1.41
CA ASN A 161 11.35 2.43 1.29
C ASN A 161 11.95 3.45 0.32
N VAL A 162 13.26 3.44 0.11
CA VAL A 162 13.97 4.45 -0.70
C VAL A 162 14.31 3.93 -2.10
N ILE A 163 14.52 2.63 -2.27
CA ILE A 163 14.91 2.06 -3.57
C ILE A 163 13.76 1.27 -4.20
N ILE A 164 13.34 0.20 -3.54
CA ILE A 164 12.42 -0.77 -4.12
C ILE A 164 11.02 -0.18 -4.22
N LEU A 165 10.51 0.43 -3.14
CA LEU A 165 9.18 1.03 -3.16
C LEU A 165 9.06 2.11 -4.25
N PRO A 166 9.93 3.14 -4.35
CA PRO A 166 9.82 4.18 -5.39
C PRO A 166 9.84 3.63 -6.82
N LEU A 167 10.59 2.56 -7.07
CA LEU A 167 10.59 1.91 -8.38
C LEU A 167 9.18 1.38 -8.73
N TYR A 168 8.49 0.73 -7.79
CA TYR A 168 7.12 0.27 -7.99
C TYR A 168 6.08 1.40 -7.98
N ILE A 169 6.31 2.46 -7.20
CA ILE A 169 5.51 3.69 -7.18
C ILE A 169 5.44 4.30 -8.58
N ILE A 170 6.55 4.30 -9.32
CA ILE A 170 6.59 4.85 -10.67
C ILE A 170 6.08 3.82 -11.67
N LEU A 171 6.55 2.58 -11.58
CA LEU A 171 6.25 1.55 -12.59
C LEU A 171 4.74 1.30 -12.74
N LEU A 172 4.02 1.03 -11.64
CA LEU A 172 2.64 0.54 -11.72
C LEU A 172 1.65 1.60 -12.23
N PRO A 173 1.64 2.85 -11.74
CA PRO A 173 0.78 3.90 -12.29
C PRO A 173 1.06 4.20 -13.76
N PHE A 174 2.34 4.23 -14.17
CA PHE A 174 2.70 4.48 -15.56
C PHE A 174 2.25 3.37 -16.50
N MET A 175 2.22 2.12 -16.04
CA MET A 175 1.63 1.02 -16.81
C MET A 175 0.12 1.19 -17.00
N PHE A 176 -0.60 1.72 -16.01
CA PHE A 176 -2.01 2.10 -16.16
C PHE A 176 -2.19 3.28 -17.13
N PHE A 177 -1.34 4.30 -17.07
CA PHE A 177 -1.38 5.40 -18.04
C PHE A 177 -1.07 4.93 -19.46
N TYR A 178 -0.15 3.98 -19.62
CA TYR A 178 0.10 3.33 -20.91
C TYR A 178 -1.14 2.60 -21.42
N LEU A 179 -1.80 1.80 -20.57
CA LEU A 179 -3.07 1.13 -20.92
C LEU A 179 -4.17 2.12 -21.28
N ALA A 180 -4.27 3.23 -20.55
CA ALA A 180 -5.22 4.30 -20.84
C ALA A 180 -4.98 4.89 -22.24
N LYS A 181 -3.73 5.22 -22.58
CA LYS A 181 -3.35 5.73 -23.90
C LYS A 181 -3.68 4.76 -25.05
N LYS A 182 -3.64 3.45 -24.79
CA LYS A 182 -3.92 2.39 -25.77
C LYS A 182 -5.40 1.97 -25.83
N SER A 183 -6.22 2.42 -24.89
CA SER A 183 -7.64 2.07 -24.80
C SER A 183 -8.51 3.19 -25.33
N LEU A 184 -9.79 2.89 -25.60
CA LEU A 184 -10.77 3.88 -26.07
C LEU A 184 -12.01 3.91 -25.18
N GLY A 185 -12.68 5.06 -25.16
CA GLY A 185 -13.97 5.25 -24.50
C GLY A 185 -13.91 5.10 -22.98
N ALA A 186 -14.85 4.34 -22.42
CA ALA A 186 -14.97 4.16 -20.97
C ALA A 186 -13.75 3.46 -20.34
N LEU A 187 -13.10 2.54 -21.07
CA LEU A 187 -11.91 1.84 -20.58
C LEU A 187 -10.70 2.77 -20.43
N GLN A 188 -10.52 3.72 -21.35
CA GLN A 188 -9.47 4.73 -21.25
C GLN A 188 -9.62 5.55 -19.97
N ARG A 189 -10.83 6.02 -19.67
CA ARG A 189 -11.13 6.80 -18.46
C ARG A 189 -10.90 5.97 -17.20
N SER A 190 -11.33 4.70 -17.21
CA SER A 190 -11.09 3.78 -16.10
C SER A 190 -9.60 3.56 -15.84
N PHE A 191 -8.80 3.25 -16.87
CA PHE A 191 -7.36 3.05 -16.68
C PHE A 191 -6.64 4.33 -16.26
N PHE A 192 -7.04 5.48 -16.79
CA PHE A 192 -6.47 6.76 -16.37
C PHE A 192 -6.73 7.05 -14.89
N LEU A 193 -7.99 6.88 -14.43
CA LEU A 193 -8.35 7.11 -13.04
C LEU A 193 -7.74 6.07 -12.09
N ASN A 194 -7.64 4.81 -12.50
CA ASN A 194 -6.88 3.80 -11.74
C ASN A 194 -5.40 4.18 -11.62
N GLY A 195 -4.77 4.60 -12.71
CA GLY A 195 -3.39 5.07 -12.71
C GLY A 195 -3.19 6.29 -11.81
N LEU A 196 -4.07 7.30 -11.91
CA LEU A 196 -4.02 8.50 -11.08
C LEU A 196 -4.25 8.20 -9.60
N GLY A 197 -5.24 7.36 -9.28
CA GLY A 197 -5.50 6.91 -7.92
C GLY A 197 -4.28 6.19 -7.34
N LEU A 198 -3.73 5.20 -8.04
CA LEU A 198 -2.52 4.50 -7.60
C LEU A 198 -1.32 5.42 -7.44
N PHE A 199 -1.14 6.38 -8.36
CA PHE A 199 -0.08 7.39 -8.24
C PHE A 199 -0.23 8.19 -6.94
N ILE A 200 -1.42 8.71 -6.64
CA ILE A 200 -1.69 9.45 -5.40
C ILE A 200 -1.49 8.56 -4.17
N TYR A 201 -1.97 7.32 -4.20
CA TYR A 201 -1.77 6.35 -3.12
C TYR A 201 -0.28 6.18 -2.78
N TYR A 202 0.53 6.01 -3.82
CA TYR A 202 1.96 5.77 -3.68
C TYR A 202 2.73 7.04 -3.29
N VAL A 203 2.33 8.21 -3.78
CA VAL A 203 2.85 9.50 -3.30
C VAL A 203 2.56 9.66 -1.81
N ALA A 204 1.34 9.36 -1.35
CA ALA A 204 0.98 9.41 0.07
C ALA A 204 1.87 8.47 0.92
N ARG A 205 2.11 7.25 0.43
CA ARG A 205 3.04 6.27 1.02
C ARG A 205 4.47 6.80 1.14
N ALA A 206 4.97 7.46 0.09
CA ALA A 206 6.33 7.99 0.04
C ALA A 206 6.52 9.23 0.92
N ILE A 207 5.48 10.08 0.99
CA ILE A 207 5.49 11.27 1.84
C ILE A 207 5.42 10.89 3.33
N GLN A 208 4.71 9.82 3.71
CA GLN A 208 4.54 9.41 5.10
C GLN A 208 5.86 9.36 5.93
N PRO A 209 6.96 8.72 5.46
CA PRO A 209 8.24 8.75 6.18
C PRO A 209 9.03 10.06 6.04
N VAL A 210 8.77 10.86 5.01
CA VAL A 210 9.51 12.11 4.72
C VAL A 210 8.92 13.30 5.46
N LEU A 211 7.60 13.37 5.61
CA LEU A 211 6.90 14.51 6.18
C LEU A 211 7.32 14.84 7.62
N PRO A 212 7.58 13.86 8.51
CA PRO A 212 8.13 14.14 9.83
C PRO A 212 9.52 14.79 9.82
N MET A 213 10.29 14.63 8.74
CA MET A 213 11.62 15.24 8.60
C MET A 213 11.56 16.71 8.16
N LEU A 214 10.40 17.17 7.69
CA LEU A 214 10.19 18.51 7.14
C LEU A 214 9.50 19.47 8.12
N VAL A 215 9.15 19.00 9.32
CA VAL A 215 8.38 19.74 10.32
C VAL A 215 9.12 19.73 11.64
N ASP A 216 9.22 20.89 12.30
CA ASP A 216 9.98 21.05 13.55
C ASP A 216 9.43 20.18 14.70
N ASN A 217 8.09 20.11 14.84
CA ASN A 217 7.40 19.30 15.85
C ASN A 217 6.47 18.28 15.18
N PRO A 218 6.99 17.14 14.69
CA PRO A 218 6.22 16.20 13.89
C PRO A 218 5.11 15.49 14.69
N THR A 219 5.30 15.30 15.99
CA THR A 219 4.32 14.67 16.90
C THR A 219 3.08 15.54 17.14
N GLU A 220 3.23 16.87 17.09
CA GLU A 220 2.14 17.83 17.32
C GLU A 220 1.49 18.31 16.01
N SER A 221 2.03 17.88 14.87
CA SER A 221 1.61 18.35 13.55
C SER A 221 0.40 17.59 13.01
N TYR A 222 -0.73 18.29 12.92
CA TYR A 222 -1.90 17.79 12.17
C TYR A 222 -1.58 17.44 10.72
N THR A 223 -0.64 18.16 10.10
CA THR A 223 -0.20 17.88 8.72
C THR A 223 0.40 16.48 8.60
N VAL A 224 1.30 16.12 9.52
CA VAL A 224 1.93 14.79 9.57
C VAL A 224 0.89 13.70 9.78
N ALA A 225 -0.07 13.93 10.68
CA ALA A 225 -1.10 12.95 11.04
C ALA A 225 -2.17 12.77 9.96
N MET A 226 -2.61 13.84 9.29
CA MET A 226 -3.79 13.84 8.43
C MET A 226 -3.50 13.74 6.93
N VAL A 227 -2.39 14.32 6.43
CA VAL A 227 -2.15 14.39 4.98
C VAL A 227 -2.01 13.00 4.35
N PRO A 228 -1.18 12.07 4.88
CA PRO A 228 -1.07 10.74 4.28
C PRO A 228 -2.40 9.97 4.20
N PRO A 229 -3.19 9.82 5.28
CA PRO A 229 -4.45 9.08 5.17
C PRO A 229 -5.49 9.80 4.30
N LEU A 230 -5.55 11.13 4.24
CA LEU A 230 -6.45 11.86 3.34
C LEU A 230 -6.10 11.63 1.86
N LEU A 231 -4.82 11.64 1.51
CA LEU A 231 -4.38 11.31 0.15
C LEU A 231 -4.69 9.85 -0.20
N ILE A 232 -4.55 8.93 0.76
CA ILE A 232 -4.96 7.54 0.57
C ILE A 232 -6.48 7.45 0.37
N LEU A 233 -7.31 8.16 1.13
CA LEU A 233 -8.77 8.19 0.92
C LEU A 233 -9.11 8.70 -0.48
N LEU A 234 -8.50 9.82 -0.90
CA LEU A 234 -8.67 10.37 -2.24
C LEU A 234 -8.30 9.34 -3.32
N SER A 235 -7.19 8.61 -3.13
CA SER A 235 -6.78 7.56 -4.07
C SER A 235 -7.82 6.45 -4.20
N ILE A 236 -8.42 6.02 -3.10
CA ILE A 236 -9.43 4.96 -3.08
C ILE A 236 -10.71 5.44 -3.78
N LEU A 237 -11.12 6.69 -3.54
CA LEU A 237 -12.27 7.29 -4.21
C LEU A 237 -12.07 7.32 -5.74
N LEU A 238 -10.88 7.75 -6.20
CA LEU A 238 -10.56 7.75 -7.62
C LEU A 238 -10.58 6.35 -8.23
N ILE A 239 -10.01 5.36 -7.54
CA ILE A 239 -10.06 3.95 -7.97
C ILE A 239 -11.51 3.44 -7.99
N SER A 240 -12.32 3.79 -7.00
CA SER A 240 -13.74 3.43 -6.97
C SER A 240 -14.52 4.01 -8.16
N PHE A 241 -14.34 5.31 -8.44
CA PHE A 241 -14.94 5.95 -9.62
C PHE A 241 -14.45 5.34 -10.93
N ALA A 242 -13.17 5.00 -11.03
CA ALA A 242 -12.60 4.33 -12.19
C ALA A 242 -13.36 3.05 -12.56
N ASN A 243 -13.81 2.30 -11.55
CA ASN A 243 -14.51 1.02 -11.72
C ASN A 243 -16.01 1.18 -12.04
N GLN A 244 -16.59 2.37 -11.86
CA GLN A 244 -17.95 2.66 -12.29
C GLN A 244 -18.06 2.81 -13.81
N TYR A 245 -17.04 3.40 -14.46
CA TYR A 245 -17.02 3.56 -15.93
C TYR A 245 -17.05 2.22 -16.68
N GLU A 246 -16.48 1.16 -16.10
CA GLU A 246 -16.52 -0.18 -16.69
C GLU A 246 -17.93 -0.80 -16.65
N HIS A 247 -18.82 -0.26 -15.81
CA HIS A 247 -20.20 -0.73 -15.67
C HIS A 247 -21.18 -0.17 -16.72
N LEU A 248 -20.78 0.91 -17.43
CA LEU A 248 -21.59 1.57 -18.46
C LEU A 248 -21.44 0.91 -19.85
N LYS A 249 -21.01 -0.35 -19.86
CA LYS A 249 -20.81 -1.19 -21.05
C LYS A 249 -21.76 -2.37 -20.99
#